data_AF-A0A8E7B130-F1
#
_entry.id   AF-A0A8E7B130-F1
#
_cell.length_a   1.000
_cell.length_b   1.000
_cell.length_c   1.000
_cell.angle_alpha   90.00
_cell.angle_beta   90.00
_cell.angle_gamma   90.00
#
_symmetry.space_group_name_H-M   'P 1'
#
loop_
_entity.id
_entity.type
_entity.pdbx_description
1 polymer ?
#
loop_
_entity_poly.entity_id
_entity_poly.type
_entity_poly.pdbx_seq_one_letter_code
_entity_poly.pdbx_strand_id
1 'polypeptide(L)'
;MSELKAGLYDEAGSHSIFIDDEVIEYMKERNTDFRISTSCGGPILLPVSYKPPKPSDLALKAGERTIYISMYQARYIDHIHMGLVPYHVGMRDEAFPDEYNGL
;
A
#
# COMPACT_ATOMS: atom_id res chain seq x y z
N MET A 1 15.85 -2.97 -19.42
CA MET A 1 14.40 -3.21 -19.51
C MET A 1 14.07 -4.19 -18.41
N SER A 2 13.73 -3.70 -17.21
CA SER A 2 13.48 -4.53 -16.04
C SER A 2 12.15 -5.25 -16.19
N GLU A 3 12.17 -6.56 -15.99
CA GLU A 3 10.96 -7.36 -15.95
C GLU A 3 10.17 -7.01 -14.68
N LEU A 4 9.04 -6.34 -14.88
CA LEU A 4 8.05 -6.06 -13.85
C LEU A 4 7.52 -7.38 -13.28
N LYS A 5 8.00 -7.78 -12.11
CA LYS A 5 7.42 -8.89 -11.35
C LYS A 5 6.14 -8.41 -10.68
N ALA A 6 5.04 -8.43 -11.43
CA ALA A 6 3.71 -8.41 -10.85
C ALA A 6 3.61 -9.58 -9.86
N GLY A 7 3.31 -9.30 -8.59
CA GLY A 7 3.11 -10.32 -7.57
C GLY A 7 1.90 -11.18 -7.94
N LEU A 8 2.14 -12.33 -8.57
CA LEU A 8 1.10 -13.30 -8.91
C LEU A 8 0.58 -13.96 -7.63
N TYR A 9 -0.68 -13.67 -7.28
CA TYR A 9 -1.45 -14.40 -6.28
C TYR A 9 -2.40 -15.34 -7.02
N ASP A 10 -2.11 -16.64 -7.01
CA ASP A 10 -2.82 -17.68 -7.80
C ASP A 10 -3.85 -18.48 -6.98
N GLU A 11 -4.21 -18.03 -5.77
CA GLU A 11 -5.15 -18.75 -4.92
C GLU A 11 -6.56 -18.16 -5.07
N ALA A 12 -7.39 -18.88 -5.83
CA ALA A 12 -8.84 -18.73 -5.98
C ALA A 12 -9.34 -17.46 -6.70
N GLY A 13 -9.15 -17.41 -8.02
CA GLY A 13 -9.95 -16.54 -8.91
C GLY A 13 -9.78 -15.03 -8.70
N SER A 14 -8.70 -14.60 -8.04
CA SER A 14 -8.32 -13.18 -7.95
C SER A 14 -7.44 -12.83 -9.14
N HIS A 15 -7.79 -11.74 -9.84
CA HIS A 15 -6.97 -11.19 -10.90
C HIS A 15 -5.62 -10.72 -10.35
N SER A 16 -4.60 -10.64 -11.22
CA SER A 16 -3.28 -10.15 -10.85
C SER A 16 -3.35 -8.67 -10.46
N ILE A 17 -2.64 -8.30 -9.39
CA ILE A 17 -2.50 -6.90 -8.97
C ILE A 17 -1.15 -6.39 -9.47
N PHE A 18 -1.17 -5.41 -10.36
CA PHE A 18 0.02 -4.75 -10.88
C PHE A 18 0.45 -3.61 -9.95
N ILE A 19 1.77 -3.42 -9.79
CA ILE A 19 2.35 -2.36 -8.96
C ILE A 19 3.34 -1.60 -9.84
N ASP A 20 3.17 -0.28 -9.95
CA ASP A 20 4.08 0.57 -10.71
C ASP A 20 5.47 0.62 -10.06
N ASP A 21 6.51 0.70 -10.89
CA ASP A 21 7.90 0.88 -10.43
C ASP A 21 8.05 2.15 -9.58
N GLU A 22 7.32 3.23 -9.91
CA GLU A 22 7.32 4.48 -9.13
C GLU A 22 6.82 4.27 -7.69
N VAL A 23 5.85 3.38 -7.48
CA VAL A 23 5.37 3.03 -6.14
C VAL A 23 6.44 2.25 -5.39
N ILE A 24 7.14 1.35 -6.05
CA ILE A 24 8.25 0.58 -5.45
C ILE A 24 9.37 1.52 -5.03
N GLU A 25 9.74 2.50 -5.86
CA GLU A 25 10.74 3.52 -5.54
C GLU A 25 10.29 4.41 -4.38
N TYR A 26 9.04 4.89 -4.41
CA TYR A 26 8.43 5.66 -3.32
C TYR A 26 8.48 4.92 -1.97
N MET A 27 8.19 3.61 -1.98
CA MET A 27 8.26 2.77 -0.78
C MET A 27 9.69 2.54 -0.30
N LYS A 28 10.63 2.39 -1.24
CA LYS A 28 12.06 2.22 -0.95
C LYS A 28 12.62 3.45 -0.23
N GLU A 29 12.34 4.65 -0.73
CA GLU A 29 12.78 5.92 -0.12
C GLU A 29 12.28 6.07 1.32
N ARG A 30 11.04 5.67 1.59
CA ARG A 30 10.43 5.74 2.94
C ARG A 30 10.80 4.59 3.85
N ASN A 31 11.46 3.56 3.34
CA ASN A 31 11.96 2.44 4.13
C ASN A 31 10.87 1.79 5.01
N THR A 32 9.62 1.73 4.54
CA THR A 32 8.46 1.24 5.31
C THR A 32 7.49 0.45 4.45
N ASP A 33 6.69 -0.38 5.11
CA ASP A 33 5.60 -1.13 4.48
C ASP A 33 4.33 -0.29 4.43
N PHE A 34 3.43 -0.65 3.51
CA PHE A 34 2.20 0.10 3.28
C PHE A 34 0.98 -0.80 3.31
N ARG A 35 -0.18 -0.18 3.43
CA ARG A 35 -1.47 -0.84 3.41
C ARG A 35 -2.46 -0.05 2.56
N ILE A 36 -3.12 -0.74 1.64
CA ILE A 36 -4.29 -0.23 0.93
C ILE A 36 -5.43 -0.09 1.94
N SER A 37 -5.94 1.13 2.06
CA SER A 37 -7.08 1.50 2.89
C SER A 37 -8.13 2.20 2.05
N THR A 38 -9.35 2.34 2.57
CA THR A 38 -10.43 3.08 1.88
C THR A 38 -10.59 4.46 2.51
N SER A 39 -10.71 5.48 1.67
CA SER A 39 -11.13 6.83 2.04
C SER A 39 -12.44 7.19 1.33
N CYS A 40 -13.05 8.32 1.69
CA CYS A 40 -14.21 8.85 0.96
C CYS A 40 -13.91 9.16 -0.52
N GLY A 41 -12.63 9.36 -0.87
CA GLY A 41 -12.18 9.61 -2.24
C GLY A 41 -11.70 8.37 -2.98
N GLY A 42 -11.86 7.17 -2.42
CA GLY A 42 -11.39 5.92 -3.00
C GLY A 42 -10.20 5.29 -2.26
N PRO A 43 -9.54 4.28 -2.88
CA PRO A 43 -8.45 3.56 -2.25
C PRO A 43 -7.23 4.47 -2.07
N ILE A 44 -6.55 4.28 -0.95
CA ILE A 44 -5.35 5.04 -0.59
C ILE A 44 -4.25 4.11 -0.05
N LEU A 45 -2.99 4.44 -0.33
CA LEU A 45 -1.81 3.73 0.14
C LEU A 45 -1.25 4.44 1.38
N LEU A 46 -1.45 3.85 2.57
CA LEU A 46 -1.01 4.43 3.84
C LEU A 46 0.14 3.62 4.46
N PRO A 47 1.12 4.24 5.13
CA PRO A 47 2.14 3.50 5.87
C PRO A 47 1.51 2.63 6.96
N VAL A 48 2.10 1.47 7.23
CA VAL A 48 1.59 0.54 8.27
C VAL A 48 1.64 1.14 9.69
N SER A 49 2.47 2.15 9.93
CA SER A 49 2.49 2.91 11.18
C SER A 49 1.17 3.66 11.45
N TYR A 50 0.50 4.13 10.40
CA TYR A 50 -0.82 4.76 10.51
C TYR A 50 -1.95 3.74 10.53
N LYS A 51 -1.85 2.72 9.68
CA LYS A 51 -2.86 1.68 9.58
C LYS A 51 -2.22 0.29 9.50
N PRO A 52 -2.05 -0.38 10.65
CA PRO A 52 -1.47 -1.72 10.68
C PRO A 52 -2.26 -2.73 9.83
N PRO A 53 -1.59 -3.76 9.30
CA PRO A 53 -2.22 -4.87 8.60
C PRO A 53 -3.14 -5.66 9.52
N LYS A 54 -4.18 -6.25 8.95
CA LYS A 54 -5.06 -7.21 9.62
C LYS A 54 -4.65 -8.64 9.26
N PRO A 55 -4.94 -9.65 10.11
CA PRO A 55 -4.65 -11.05 9.80
C PRO A 55 -5.27 -11.58 8.50
N SER A 56 -6.35 -10.95 8.03
CA SER A 56 -7.05 -11.29 6.80
C SER A 56 -6.57 -10.50 5.57
N ASP A 57 -5.56 -9.66 5.71
CA ASP A 57 -4.96 -8.96 4.58
C ASP A 57 -4.01 -9.89 3.81
N LEU A 58 -3.99 -9.74 2.48
CA LEU A 58 -3.01 -10.34 1.58
C LEU A 58 -1.74 -9.46 1.57
N ALA A 59 -0.56 -10.07 1.34
CA ALA A 59 0.74 -9.42 1.52
C ALA A 59 1.53 -9.29 0.19
N LEU A 60 1.23 -8.27 -0.63
CA LEU A 60 1.85 -8.11 -1.94
C LEU A 60 3.32 -7.69 -1.81
N LYS A 61 4.24 -8.42 -2.47
CA LYS A 61 5.65 -8.03 -2.47
C LYS A 61 5.89 -6.86 -3.43
N ALA A 62 6.52 -5.79 -2.94
CA ALA A 62 6.84 -4.58 -3.71
C ALA A 62 8.32 -4.22 -3.47
N GLY A 63 9.21 -4.72 -4.33
CA GLY A 63 10.66 -4.65 -4.10
C GLY A 63 11.06 -5.32 -2.79
N GLU A 64 11.70 -4.60 -1.89
CA GLU A 64 12.08 -5.09 -0.56
C GLU A 64 10.95 -4.93 0.48
N ARG A 65 9.90 -4.20 0.16
CA ARG A 65 8.76 -3.90 1.04
C ARG A 65 7.54 -4.75 0.75
N THR A 66 6.51 -4.58 1.56
CA THR A 66 5.23 -5.26 1.45
C THR A 66 4.09 -4.24 1.40
N ILE A 67 3.14 -4.46 0.49
CA ILE A 67 1.84 -3.78 0.49
C ILE A 67 0.79 -4.76 1.00
N TYR A 68 0.14 -4.42 2.10
CA TYR A 68 -0.98 -5.18 2.63
C TYR A 68 -2.30 -4.70 2.02
N ILE A 69 -3.18 -5.62 1.65
CA ILE A 69 -4.51 -5.30 1.11
C ILE A 69 -5.54 -6.24 1.69
N SER A 70 -6.71 -5.73 2.10
CA SER A 70 -7.78 -6.61 2.57
C SER A 70 -8.18 -7.61 1.47
N MET A 71 -8.38 -8.88 1.82
CA MET A 71 -8.90 -9.89 0.88
C MET A 71 -10.20 -9.50 0.18
N TYR A 72 -10.98 -8.58 0.78
CA TYR A 72 -12.20 -8.05 0.18
C TYR A 72 -11.92 -6.93 -0.83
N GLN A 73 -10.92 -6.08 -0.57
CA GLN A 73 -10.50 -5.00 -1.47
C GLN A 73 -9.70 -5.54 -2.65
N ALA A 74 -8.90 -6.58 -2.45
CA ALA A 74 -8.08 -7.21 -3.48
C ALA A 74 -8.90 -7.65 -4.71
N ARG A 75 -10.19 -7.99 -4.51
CA ARG A 75 -11.13 -8.34 -5.59
C ARG A 75 -11.48 -7.18 -6.52
N TYR A 76 -11.16 -5.94 -6.15
CA TYR A 76 -11.52 -4.72 -6.88
C TYR A 76 -10.33 -3.82 -7.20
N ILE A 77 -9.12 -4.21 -6.80
CA ILE A 77 -7.88 -3.47 -7.05
C ILE A 77 -7.04 -4.33 -7.98
N ASP A 78 -6.82 -3.90 -9.20
CA ASP A 78 -5.95 -4.55 -10.19
C ASP A 78 -4.65 -3.79 -10.44
N HIS A 79 -4.58 -2.52 -10.02
CA HIS A 79 -3.44 -1.64 -10.25
C HIS A 79 -3.16 -0.73 -9.06
N ILE A 80 -1.92 -0.76 -8.57
CA ILE A 80 -1.39 0.13 -7.54
C ILE A 80 -0.41 1.11 -8.18
N HIS A 81 -0.82 2.38 -8.23
CA HIS A 81 -0.08 3.48 -8.83
C HIS A 81 0.02 4.68 -7.89
N MET A 82 0.84 5.67 -8.22
CA MET A 82 1.12 6.83 -7.36
C MET A 82 -0.11 7.69 -7.01
N GLY A 83 -1.20 7.59 -7.78
CA GLY A 83 -2.46 8.29 -7.49
C GLY A 83 -3.17 7.80 -6.22
N LEU A 84 -2.79 6.62 -5.70
CA LEU A 84 -3.29 6.09 -4.43
C LEU A 84 -2.53 6.70 -3.25
N VAL A 85 -1.36 7.31 -3.47
CA VAL A 85 -0.63 8.00 -2.41
C VAL A 85 -1.36 9.31 -2.09
N PRO A 86 -1.82 9.53 -0.84
CA PRO A 86 -2.52 10.76 -0.51
C PRO A 86 -1.60 11.98 -0.63
N TYR A 87 -2.00 12.97 -1.44
CA TYR A 87 -1.26 14.23 -1.64
C TYR A 87 -0.95 15.00 -0.35
N HIS A 88 -1.68 14.77 0.74
CA HIS A 88 -1.53 15.48 2.02
C HIS A 88 -0.64 14.73 3.02
N VAL A 89 -0.25 13.49 2.74
CA VAL A 89 0.66 12.72 3.62
C VAL A 89 2.12 13.12 3.42
N GLY A 90 2.43 13.93 2.39
CA GLY A 90 3.73 14.57 2.18
C GLY A 90 4.10 15.70 3.17
N MET A 91 3.21 16.07 4.10
CA MET A 91 3.54 17.00 5.21
C MET A 91 3.90 16.29 6.52
N ARG A 92 3.89 14.96 6.56
CA ARG A 92 3.92 14.17 7.80
C ARG A 92 5.26 13.57 8.21
N ASP A 93 6.34 13.85 7.48
CA ASP A 93 7.69 13.61 8.02
C ASP A 93 8.13 14.72 9.01
N GLU A 94 7.37 15.82 9.14
CA GLU A 94 7.70 16.92 10.08
C GLU A 94 6.54 17.41 10.99
N ALA A 95 5.26 17.14 10.71
CA ALA A 95 4.16 17.91 11.34
C ALA A 95 3.32 17.20 12.43
N PHE A 96 3.58 15.95 12.79
CA PHE A 96 2.83 15.29 13.88
C PHE A 96 3.80 14.50 14.76
N PRO A 97 4.30 15.08 15.88
CA PRO A 97 5.04 14.31 16.86
C PRO A 97 4.17 13.15 17.37
N ASP A 98 4.82 12.11 17.90
CA ASP A 98 4.24 10.86 18.43
C ASP A 98 3.15 11.01 19.53
N GLU A 99 2.66 12.21 19.80
CA GLU A 99 1.54 12.48 20.69
C GLU A 99 0.21 12.46 19.93
N TYR A 100 -0.27 11.25 19.62
CA TYR A 100 -1.70 10.99 19.65
C TYR A 100 -1.97 9.80 20.56
N ASN A 101 -1.72 10.02 21.86
CA ASN A 101 -2.33 9.19 22.90
C ASN A 101 -3.82 9.50 22.92
N GLY A 102 -4.59 8.70 22.18
CA GLY A 102 -6.04 8.77 22.16
C GLY A 102 -6.61 8.74 23.57
N LEU A 103 -7.21 9.87 23.96
CA LEU A 103 -8.24 9.96 24.99
C LEU A 103 -9.58 9.58 24.38
#